data_AF-A0A7X5N584-F1
#
_entry.id   AF-A0A7X5N584-F1
#
_cell.length_a   1.000
_cell.length_b   1.000
_cell.length_c   1.000
_cell.angle_alpha   90.00
_cell.angle_beta   90.00
_cell.angle_gamma   90.00
#
_symmetry.space_group_name_H-M   'P 1'
#
loop_
_entity.id
_entity.type
_entity.pdbx_description
1 polymer ?
#
loop_
_entity_poly.entity_id
_entity_poly.type
_entity_poly.pdbx_seq_one_letter_code
_entity_poly.pdbx_strand_id
1 'polypeptide(L)' 'TLDTPLLGRNSVDEFLFQQKAGFCEHFSSSFVVLMRAAGIPARVVTGYAGGTYNGLGNYWVVRRMDAHAWTEVWLA' A
#
# COMPACT_ATOMS: atom_id res chain seq x y z
N THR A 1 -8.25 11.66 9.09
CA THR A 1 -8.02 10.50 8.19
C THR A 1 -8.70 10.79 6.88
N LEU A 2 -8.19 10.28 5.74
CA LEU A 2 -8.93 10.38 4.48
C LEU A 2 -10.27 9.66 4.66
N ASP A 3 -11.37 10.33 4.36
CA ASP A 3 -12.68 9.69 4.29
C ASP A 3 -12.81 9.08 2.89
N THR A 4 -12.77 7.76 2.81
CA THR A 4 -12.80 7.03 1.53
C THR A 4 -14.01 6.11 1.56
N PRO A 5 -14.89 6.18 0.54
CA PRO A 5 -16.06 5.32 0.48
C PRO A 5 -15.66 3.85 0.46
N LEU A 6 -16.48 2.98 1.06
CA LEU A 6 -16.27 1.54 0.96
C LEU A 6 -16.28 1.12 -0.51
N LEU A 7 -15.25 0.36 -0.90
CA LEU A 7 -15.16 -0.21 -2.23
C LEU A 7 -16.12 -1.39 -2.39
N GLY A 8 -16.76 -1.46 -3.55
CA GLY A 8 -17.67 -2.50 -3.97
C GLY A 8 -16.96 -3.70 -4.57
N ARG A 9 -17.70 -4.46 -5.40
CA ARG A 9 -17.24 -5.73 -5.97
C ARG A 9 -16.02 -5.58 -6.89
N ASN A 10 -15.91 -4.46 -7.58
CA ASN A 10 -14.80 -4.16 -8.50
C ASN A 10 -13.87 -3.12 -7.87
N SER A 11 -13.39 -3.44 -6.66
CA SER A 11 -12.66 -2.51 -5.79
C SER A 11 -11.45 -1.84 -6.47
N VAL A 12 -10.69 -2.58 -7.28
CA VAL A 12 -9.56 -2.03 -8.03
C VAL A 12 -10.00 -1.03 -9.10
N ASP A 13 -11.05 -1.36 -9.86
CA ASP A 13 -11.56 -0.48 -10.92
C ASP A 13 -12.19 0.79 -10.34
N GLU A 14 -12.97 0.63 -9.27
CA GLU A 14 -13.59 1.75 -8.55
C GLU A 14 -12.52 2.69 -7.98
N PHE A 15 -11.44 2.14 -7.41
CA PHE A 15 -10.32 2.95 -6.94
C PHE A 15 -9.59 3.67 -8.08
N LEU A 16 -9.18 2.95 -9.13
CA LEU A 16 -8.36 3.50 -10.21
C LEU A 16 -9.11 4.50 -11.10
N PHE A 17 -10.38 4.23 -11.39
CA PHE A 17 -11.12 4.97 -12.42
C PHE A 17 -12.16 5.92 -11.86
N GLN A 18 -12.65 5.70 -10.63
CA GLN A 18 -13.69 6.53 -10.02
C GLN A 18 -13.14 7.34 -8.85
N GLN A 19 -12.81 6.69 -7.72
CA GLN A 19 -12.49 7.37 -6.47
C GLN A 19 -11.16 8.11 -6.52
N LYS A 20 -10.11 7.49 -7.09
CA LYS A 20 -8.76 8.04 -7.25
C LYS A 20 -8.14 8.59 -5.96
N ALA A 21 -8.65 8.15 -4.81
CA ALA A 21 -8.21 8.51 -3.48
C ALA A 21 -8.33 7.27 -2.59
N GLY A 22 -7.32 7.02 -1.77
CA GLY A 22 -7.21 5.78 -1.00
C GLY A 22 -5.99 5.78 -0.08
N PHE A 23 -5.81 4.68 0.64
CA PHE A 23 -4.64 4.43 1.49
C PHE A 23 -3.61 3.54 0.78
N CYS A 24 -2.45 3.32 1.41
CA CYS A 24 -1.35 2.51 0.86
C CYS A 24 -1.79 1.12 0.35
N GLU A 25 -2.75 0.47 1.02
CA GLU A 25 -3.33 -0.82 0.60
C GLU A 25 -4.05 -0.74 -0.75
N HIS A 26 -4.72 0.39 -1.04
CA HIS A 26 -5.45 0.60 -2.29
C HIS A 26 -4.49 0.72 -3.46
N PHE A 27 -3.43 1.53 -3.29
CA PHE A 27 -2.39 1.71 -4.30
C PHE A 27 -1.62 0.42 -4.56
N SER A 28 -1.14 -0.25 -3.50
CA SER A 28 -0.36 -1.47 -3.61
C SER A 28 -1.16 -2.63 -4.22
N SER A 29 -2.39 -2.87 -3.77
CA SER A 29 -3.24 -3.93 -4.34
C SER A 29 -3.58 -3.69 -5.82
N SER A 30 -3.94 -2.45 -6.17
CA SER A 30 -4.31 -2.09 -7.55
C SER A 30 -3.12 -2.22 -8.50
N PHE A 31 -1.93 -1.83 -8.07
CA PHE A 31 -0.71 -2.01 -8.86
C PHE A 31 -0.36 -3.49 -9.04
N VAL A 32 -0.49 -4.32 -8.01
CA VAL A 32 -0.30 -5.78 -8.13
C VAL A 32 -1.28 -6.39 -9.12
N VAL A 33 -2.56 -6.01 -9.09
CA VAL A 33 -3.57 -6.49 -10.05
C VAL A 33 -3.17 -6.10 -11.47
N LEU A 34 -2.76 -4.85 -11.69
CA LEU A 34 -2.30 -4.37 -13.00
C LEU A 34 -1.08 -5.16 -13.50
N MET A 35 -0.06 -5.34 -12.67
CA MET A 35 1.16 -6.06 -13.06
C MET A 35 0.87 -7.52 -13.39
N ARG A 36 0.04 -8.19 -12.58
CA ARG A 36 -0.38 -9.58 -12.85
C ARG A 36 -1.17 -9.70 -14.15
N ALA A 37 -2.05 -8.73 -14.45
CA ALA A 37 -2.77 -8.68 -15.72
C ALA A 37 -1.83 -8.46 -16.92
N ALA A 38 -0.72 -7.75 -16.72
CA ALA A 38 0.34 -7.58 -17.71
C ALA A 38 1.32 -8.77 -17.81
N GLY A 39 1.08 -9.86 -17.08
CA GLY A 39 1.94 -11.05 -17.10
C GLY A 39 3.21 -10.96 -16.26
N ILE A 40 3.36 -9.91 -15.44
CA ILE A 40 4.50 -9.72 -14.54
C ILE A 40 4.17 -10.31 -13.16
N PRO A 41 4.97 -11.27 -12.63
CA PRO A 41 4.76 -11.77 -11.28
C PRO A 41 4.92 -10.65 -10.25
N ALA A 42 3.88 -10.43 -9.43
CA ALA A 42 3.84 -9.36 -8.44
C ALA A 42 3.13 -9.80 -7.15
N ARG A 43 3.47 -9.17 -6.02
CA ARG A 43 2.82 -9.40 -4.71
C ARG A 43 2.74 -8.13 -3.87
N VAL A 44 1.72 -8.07 -3.01
CA VAL A 44 1.60 -7.04 -1.96
C VAL A 44 2.43 -7.50 -0.77
N VAL A 45 3.14 -6.56 -0.17
CA VAL A 45 3.85 -6.74 1.10
C VAL A 45 3.29 -5.73 2.10
N THR A 46 3.07 -6.18 3.34
CA THR A 46 2.62 -5.35 4.45
C THR A 46 3.66 -5.34 5.56
N GLY A 47 3.75 -4.23 6.26
CA GLY A 47 4.73 -4.05 7.34
C GLY A 47 4.68 -2.64 7.91
N TYR A 48 5.83 -2.14 8.33
CA TYR A 48 6.00 -0.78 8.80
C TYR A 48 7.09 -0.10 7.98
N ALA A 49 6.89 1.17 7.63
CA ALA A 49 7.86 1.96 6.88
C ALA A 49 8.13 3.29 7.60
N GLY A 50 9.40 3.67 7.72
CA GLY A 50 9.82 4.89 8.41
C GLY A 50 10.09 4.65 9.91
N GLY A 51 9.35 5.38 10.76
CA GLY A 51 9.60 5.48 12.20
C GLY A 51 10.36 6.76 12.57
N THR A 52 10.33 7.11 13.86
CA THR A 52 11.01 8.31 14.39
C THR A 52 12.18 7.91 15.27
N TYR A 53 13.35 8.49 15.01
CA TYR A 53 14.53 8.27 15.84
C TYR A 53 14.44 9.00 17.17
N ASN A 54 14.65 8.29 18.28
CA ASN A 54 14.79 8.88 19.61
C ASN A 54 16.28 9.00 19.97
N GLY A 55 16.82 10.22 19.85
CA GLY A 55 18.22 10.51 20.13
C GLY A 55 18.62 10.41 21.61
N LEU A 56 17.68 10.55 22.55
CA LEU A 56 17.98 10.42 23.99
C LEU A 56 18.24 8.96 24.39
N GLY A 57 17.49 8.04 23.79
CA GLY A 57 17.58 6.60 24.09
C GLY A 57 18.39 5.79 23.09
N ASN A 58 18.83 6.41 21.99
CA ASN A 58 19.53 5.74 20.88
C ASN A 58 18.75 4.55 20.27
N TYR A 59 17.48 4.78 19.91
CA TYR A 59 16.66 3.76 19.24
C TYR A 59 15.62 4.37 18.30
N TRP A 60 15.09 3.56 17.39
CA TRP A 60 13.99 3.93 16.50
C TRP A 60 12.64 3.54 17.10
N VAL A 61 11.68 4.46 17.05
CA VAL A 61 10.30 4.23 17.46
C VAL A 61 9.47 3.96 16.21
N VAL A 62 8.95 2.74 16.11
CA VAL A 62 7.97 2.35 15.08
C VAL A 62 6.61 2.18 15.75
N ARG A 63 5.61 2.90 15.26
CA ARG A 63 4.26 2.96 15.84
C ARG A 63 3.24 2.39 14.86
N ARG A 64 2.04 2.12 15.37
CA ARG A 64 0.91 1.66 14.55
C ARG A 64 0.61 2.59 13.36
N MET A 65 0.84 3.89 13.51
CA MET A 65 0.63 4.87 12.42
C MET A 65 1.63 4.73 11.27
N ASP A 66 2.75 4.03 11.49
CA ASP A 66 3.78 3.77 10.48
C ASP A 66 3.47 2.50 9.67
N ALA A 67 2.31 1.86 9.90
CA ALA A 67 1.87 0.70 9.15
C ALA A 67 1.73 1.06 7.66
N HIS A 68 2.29 0.23 6.78
CA HIS A 68 2.39 0.50 5.37
C HIS A 68 2.25 -0.78 4.53
N ALA A 69 1.83 -0.60 3.28
CA ALA A 69 1.74 -1.63 2.27
C ALA A 69 2.40 -1.16 0.97
N TRP A 70 3.23 -2.02 0.38
CA TRP A 70 3.93 -1.75 -0.89
C TRP A 70 3.85 -2.97 -1.82
N THR A 71 4.41 -2.82 -3.03
CA THR A 71 4.42 -3.87 -4.05
C THR A 71 5.84 -4.32 -4.36
N GLU A 72 6.01 -5.62 -4.55
CA GLU A 72 7.20 -6.19 -5.17
C GLU A 72 6.83 -6.83 -6.51
N VAL A 73 7.65 -6.60 -7.52
CA VAL A 73 7.54 -7.20 -8.86
C VAL A 73 8.81 -7.98 -9.15
N TRP A 74 8.67 -9.07 -9.90
CA TRP A 74 9.80 -9.86 -10.36
C TRP A 74 10.06 -9.60 -11.85
N LEU A 75 11.30 -9.22 -12.17
CA LEU A 75 11.79 -9.01 -13.53
C LEU A 75 12.96 -9.97 -13.76
N ALA A 76 12.93 -10.69 -14.88
CA ALA A 76 13.97 -11.63 -15.28
C ALA A 76 15.16 -10.92 -15.95
#